data_AF-D5U765-F1
#
_entry.id   AF-D5U765-F1
#
_cell.length_a   1.000
_cell.length_b   1.000
_cell.length_c   1.000
_cell.angle_alpha   90.00
_cell.angle_beta   90.00
_cell.angle_gamma   90.00
#
_symmetry.space_group_name_H-M   'P 1'
#
loop_
_entity.id
_entity.type
_entity.pdbx_description
1 polymer ?
#
loop_
_entity_poly.entity_id
_entity_poly.type
_entity_poly.pdbx_seq_one_letter_code
_entity_poly.pdbx_strand_id
1 'polypeptide(L)'
;MKLEIGEIYIKDIKLDKISKVENGVLYVNADEVTKIVLEDDKLKSVKIDVARPGESVRITPVKDVIEPRVKVDGRGGIFPGMISKVDTVGEGKTHVLKGAAVVTCGKIVGFQEGIIDMTGPGADYTPFSKLNNLCLVIEPVEPIEKHDYEAAVRGAGLRVATYLGKLAKDLKPDNTYSYETKPIFEQAAMYPNLPKVGYIYMLQTQGLLHDTYVYGVDAKKIVPTFIYPTEVMDGAIVSGNCVSACDKNTTYHHLNNPVIKALYEKHGKDINFMGVIITNENVFLADKMRSSDWSSKLAKYFGLDAVIISEEGFGNPDADLIMNCKKAEAFGIKTCIITDEYAGRDGASQSLADSDVSANAVVTAGNANVVINLPKMDKVIGMLDFTDKIAGGFDGSLKADGSIEAELQVITGATNELGFNKFSATGL
;
A
#
# COMPACT_ATOMS: atom_id res chain seq x y z
N MET A 1 13.07 16.52 10.83
CA MET A 1 12.94 15.06 10.93
C MET A 1 13.83 14.41 9.88
N LYS A 2 14.75 13.53 10.29
CA LYS A 2 15.74 12.89 9.41
C LYS A 2 15.73 11.38 9.63
N LEU A 3 15.49 10.61 8.57
CA LEU A 3 15.42 9.15 8.58
C LEU A 3 16.45 8.56 7.62
N GLU A 4 17.20 7.58 8.10
CA GLU A 4 18.05 6.72 7.28
C GLU A 4 17.36 5.37 7.07
N ILE A 5 17.16 4.98 5.82
CA ILE A 5 16.70 3.64 5.43
C ILE A 5 17.90 2.83 4.96
N GLY A 6 18.24 1.78 5.72
CA GLY A 6 19.22 0.78 5.35
C GLY A 6 18.56 -0.40 4.64
N GLU A 7 18.86 -0.59 3.35
CA GLU A 7 18.37 -1.74 2.58
C GLU A 7 19.32 -2.92 2.74
N ILE A 8 18.78 -4.07 3.16
CA ILE A 8 19.45 -5.37 3.15
C ILE A 8 18.76 -6.22 2.09
N TYR A 9 19.48 -6.58 1.03
CA TYR A 9 18.90 -7.26 -0.13
C TYR A 9 18.68 -8.74 0.14
N ILE A 10 17.41 -9.16 0.05
CA ILE A 10 16.98 -10.54 0.11
C ILE A 10 16.73 -11.06 -1.30
N LYS A 11 17.54 -12.03 -1.69
CA LYS A 11 17.50 -12.72 -2.99
C LYS A 11 16.65 -13.98 -2.94
N ASP A 12 16.45 -14.55 -1.76
CA ASP A 12 15.69 -15.80 -1.57
C ASP A 12 15.14 -15.89 -0.15
N ILE A 13 14.04 -16.64 0.03
CA ILE A 13 13.47 -17.04 1.32
C ILE A 13 13.48 -18.57 1.40
N LYS A 14 13.93 -19.12 2.54
CA LYS A 14 13.93 -20.57 2.79
C LYS A 14 13.30 -20.89 4.13
N LEU A 15 12.48 -21.93 4.18
CA LEU A 15 12.04 -22.51 5.45
C LEU A 15 13.19 -23.33 6.03
N ASP A 16 13.51 -23.09 7.30
CA ASP A 16 14.60 -23.73 8.03
C ASP A 16 14.20 -23.95 9.50
N LYS A 17 15.09 -24.54 10.30
CA LYS A 17 14.91 -24.72 11.75
C LYS A 17 15.29 -23.47 12.56
N ILE A 18 15.98 -22.51 11.94
CA ILE A 18 16.48 -21.31 12.60
C ILE A 18 16.20 -20.09 11.71
N SER A 19 15.55 -19.08 12.29
CA SER A 19 15.34 -17.82 11.61
C SER A 19 16.62 -16.97 11.61
N LYS A 20 17.12 -16.61 10.42
CA LYS A 20 18.31 -15.75 10.26
C LYS A 20 18.35 -15.15 8.86
N VAL A 21 19.12 -14.07 8.70
CA VAL A 21 19.50 -13.56 7.38
C VAL A 21 20.99 -13.83 7.17
N GLU A 22 21.33 -14.54 6.10
CA GLU A 22 22.71 -14.91 5.79
C GLU A 22 22.91 -14.94 4.27
N ASN A 23 23.95 -14.24 3.79
CA ASN A 23 24.33 -14.20 2.37
C ASN A 23 23.18 -13.81 1.42
N GLY A 24 22.31 -12.90 1.85
CA GLY A 24 21.14 -12.45 1.07
C GLY A 24 19.99 -13.44 1.03
N VAL A 25 19.98 -14.46 1.90
CA VAL A 25 18.87 -15.40 2.07
C VAL A 25 18.22 -15.18 3.43
N LEU A 26 16.90 -15.05 3.45
CA LEU A 26 16.10 -15.02 4.68
C LEU A 26 15.64 -16.45 5.00
N TYR A 27 16.26 -17.05 6.01
CA TYR A 27 15.86 -18.32 6.59
C TYR A 27 14.76 -18.07 7.62
N VAL A 28 13.67 -18.84 7.56
CA VAL A 28 12.48 -18.65 8.39
C VAL A 28 12.12 -19.95 9.07
N ASN A 29 12.06 -19.93 10.41
CA ASN A 29 11.51 -21.03 11.19
C ASN A 29 9.98 -20.98 11.19
N ALA A 30 9.36 -21.99 10.57
CA ALA A 30 7.92 -22.10 10.47
C ALA A 30 7.23 -22.24 11.84
N ASP A 31 7.87 -22.89 12.83
CA ASP A 31 7.29 -23.07 14.17
C ASP A 31 7.25 -21.74 14.94
N GLU A 32 8.30 -20.91 14.80
CA GLU A 32 8.36 -19.59 15.40
C GLU A 32 7.28 -18.67 14.81
N VAL A 33 7.15 -18.65 13.48
CA VAL A 33 6.10 -17.88 12.79
C VAL A 33 4.71 -18.38 13.19
N THR A 34 4.50 -19.70 13.24
CA THR A 34 3.23 -20.30 13.68
C THR A 34 2.88 -19.83 15.09
N LYS A 35 3.83 -19.85 16.02
CA LYS A 35 3.62 -19.36 17.39
C LYS A 35 3.21 -17.88 17.41
N ILE A 36 3.86 -17.02 16.62
CA ILE A 36 3.56 -15.57 16.55
C ILE A 36 2.16 -15.32 15.99
N VAL A 37 1.74 -16.08 14.99
CA VAL A 37 0.38 -15.97 14.43
C VAL A 37 -0.65 -16.34 15.48
N LEU A 38 -0.45 -17.48 16.16
CA LEU A 38 -1.35 -18.02 17.18
C LEU A 38 -1.25 -17.32 18.56
N GLU A 39 -0.54 -16.20 18.67
CA GLU A 39 -0.64 -15.30 19.83
C GLU A 39 -2.04 -14.66 19.94
N ASP A 40 -2.77 -14.59 18.83
CA ASP A 40 -4.17 -14.16 18.79
C ASP A 40 -5.09 -15.38 18.88
N ASP A 41 -5.86 -15.48 19.96
CA ASP A 41 -6.71 -16.64 20.27
C ASP A 41 -7.90 -16.81 19.30
N LYS A 42 -8.14 -15.79 18.46
CA LYS A 42 -9.11 -15.84 17.36
C LYS A 42 -8.60 -16.64 16.16
N LEU A 43 -7.31 -16.93 16.08
CA LEU A 43 -6.69 -17.64 14.97
C LEU A 43 -6.44 -19.10 15.33
N LYS A 44 -6.93 -20.01 14.50
CA LYS A 44 -6.87 -21.45 14.74
C LYS A 44 -5.60 -22.08 14.21
N SER A 45 -5.19 -21.69 13.01
CA SER A 45 -4.05 -22.28 12.33
C SER A 45 -3.42 -21.32 11.32
N VAL A 46 -2.18 -21.60 10.95
CA VAL A 46 -1.52 -20.99 9.80
C VAL A 46 -0.74 -22.04 9.04
N LYS A 47 -0.89 -22.06 7.72
CA LYS A 47 0.00 -22.77 6.81
C LYS A 47 0.96 -21.76 6.19
N ILE A 48 2.26 -22.02 6.37
CA ILE A 48 3.33 -21.17 5.87
C ILE A 48 3.86 -21.75 4.57
N ASP A 49 4.02 -20.92 3.56
CA ASP A 49 4.57 -21.30 2.28
C ASP A 49 5.42 -20.19 1.68
N VAL A 50 6.24 -20.51 0.68
CA VAL A 50 7.11 -19.54 -0.01
C VAL A 50 6.80 -19.55 -1.50
N ALA A 51 6.76 -18.35 -2.08
CA ALA A 51 6.59 -18.12 -3.51
C ALA A 51 7.68 -17.15 -4.00
N ARG A 52 8.46 -17.57 -4.99
CA ARG A 52 9.59 -16.81 -5.53
C ARG A 52 9.31 -16.29 -6.93
N PRO A 53 9.98 -15.21 -7.36
CA PRO A 53 9.83 -14.67 -8.71
C PRO A 53 10.08 -15.75 -9.77
N GLY A 54 9.16 -15.87 -10.73
CA GLY A 54 9.25 -16.80 -11.86
C GLY A 54 8.76 -18.22 -11.58
N GLU A 55 8.47 -18.59 -10.33
CA GLU A 55 7.86 -19.89 -10.03
C GLU A 55 6.42 -19.97 -10.57
N SER A 56 5.98 -21.17 -10.97
CA SER A 56 4.59 -21.45 -11.39
C SER A 56 3.66 -21.51 -10.17
N VAL A 57 3.45 -20.36 -9.53
CA VAL A 57 2.72 -20.21 -8.27
C VAL A 57 1.73 -19.07 -8.35
N ARG A 58 0.49 -19.34 -7.89
CA ARG A 58 -0.56 -18.34 -7.65
C ARG A 58 -0.80 -18.19 -6.15
N ILE A 59 -0.83 -16.97 -5.64
CA ILE A 59 -1.25 -16.65 -4.27
C ILE A 59 -2.62 -15.99 -4.36
N THR A 60 -3.63 -16.54 -3.67
CA THR A 60 -5.01 -16.02 -3.72
C THR A 60 -5.90 -16.61 -2.63
N PRO A 61 -6.86 -15.87 -2.08
CA PRO A 61 -6.97 -14.41 -2.16
C PRO A 61 -5.93 -13.75 -1.24
N VAL A 62 -5.37 -12.62 -1.69
CA VAL A 62 -4.32 -11.87 -1.01
C VAL A 62 -4.93 -10.73 -0.21
N LYS A 63 -4.67 -10.72 1.10
CA LYS A 63 -5.16 -9.70 2.02
C LYS A 63 -4.21 -8.52 2.22
N ASP A 64 -2.93 -8.76 2.43
CA ASP A 64 -1.97 -7.67 2.58
C ASP A 64 -0.60 -8.16 2.19
N VAL A 65 0.25 -7.23 1.79
CA VAL A 65 1.66 -7.45 1.50
C VAL A 65 2.44 -6.48 2.37
N ILE A 66 3.43 -6.98 3.09
CA ILE A 66 4.13 -6.20 4.14
C ILE A 66 5.64 -6.39 3.99
N GLU A 67 6.40 -5.30 3.85
CA GLU A 67 7.87 -5.36 3.81
C GLU A 67 8.44 -5.52 5.23
N PRO A 68 9.20 -6.59 5.53
CA PRO A 68 9.83 -6.74 6.84
C PRO A 68 10.85 -5.62 7.10
N ARG A 69 10.76 -5.00 8.27
CA ARG A 69 11.65 -3.89 8.67
C ARG A 69 11.80 -3.77 10.18
N VAL A 70 12.84 -3.08 10.61
CA VAL A 70 13.15 -2.87 12.03
C VAL A 70 13.73 -1.49 12.28
N LYS A 71 13.27 -0.87 13.37
CA LYS A 71 13.86 0.35 13.94
C LYS A 71 15.18 -0.01 14.63
N VAL A 72 16.29 0.52 14.11
CA VAL A 72 17.64 0.27 14.65
C VAL A 72 18.06 1.36 15.63
N ASP A 73 17.78 2.61 15.28
CA ASP A 73 18.08 3.78 16.10
C ASP A 73 16.97 4.83 15.95
N GLY A 74 16.82 5.69 16.96
CA GLY A 74 15.77 6.71 17.04
C GLY A 74 14.54 6.27 17.84
N ARG A 75 13.58 7.17 17.94
CA ARG A 75 12.36 6.99 18.75
C ARG A 75 11.35 6.06 18.08
N GLY A 76 10.54 5.39 18.90
CA GLY A 76 9.44 4.53 18.43
C GLY A 76 9.86 3.14 17.94
N GLY A 77 8.96 2.50 17.22
CA GLY A 77 9.17 1.21 16.56
C GLY A 77 8.33 1.10 15.30
N ILE A 78 8.40 -0.04 14.61
CA ILE A 78 7.63 -0.24 13.38
C ILE A 78 6.15 -0.45 13.72
N PHE A 79 5.26 0.11 12.90
CA PHE A 79 3.80 0.10 13.06
C PHE A 79 3.36 0.64 14.43
N PRO A 80 3.66 1.90 14.76
CA PRO A 80 3.33 2.51 16.05
C PRO A 80 1.81 2.49 16.31
N GLY A 81 1.44 2.09 17.53
CA GLY A 81 0.03 1.94 17.94
C GLY A 81 -0.65 0.67 17.45
N MET A 82 -0.04 -0.08 16.52
CA MET A 82 -0.52 -1.37 16.05
C MET A 82 0.30 -2.52 16.63
N ILE A 83 1.64 -2.47 16.46
CA ILE A 83 2.58 -3.50 16.95
C ILE A 83 3.50 -2.92 18.00
N SER A 84 4.15 -1.80 17.70
CA SER A 84 4.96 -1.08 18.68
C SER A 84 4.08 -0.15 19.52
N LYS A 85 4.62 0.30 20.66
CA LYS A 85 3.93 1.27 21.53
C LYS A 85 3.58 2.53 20.75
N VAL A 86 2.52 3.22 21.18
CA VAL A 86 2.13 4.51 20.61
C VAL A 86 3.26 5.52 20.82
N ASP A 87 3.94 5.86 19.74
CA ASP A 87 4.98 6.86 19.70
C ASP A 87 5.11 7.42 18.27
N THR A 88 5.70 8.60 18.12
CA THR A 88 5.99 9.18 16.80
C THR A 88 7.19 8.48 16.14
N VAL A 89 7.15 8.32 14.83
CA VAL A 89 8.21 7.67 14.03
C VAL A 89 8.76 8.64 12.98
N GLY A 90 9.64 8.16 12.09
CA GLY A 90 10.16 8.95 10.98
C GLY A 90 11.52 9.62 11.22
N GLU A 91 12.21 9.33 12.34
CA GLU A 91 13.55 9.85 12.64
C GLU A 91 14.54 8.75 13.06
N GLY A 92 15.84 8.91 12.79
CA GLY A 92 16.85 7.92 13.16
C GLY A 92 17.11 6.93 12.04
N LYS A 93 17.21 5.62 12.34
CA LYS A 93 17.60 4.59 11.37
C LYS A 93 16.67 3.39 11.39
N THR A 94 16.22 2.99 10.21
CA THR A 94 15.37 1.81 9.99
C THR A 94 16.02 0.91 8.94
N HIS A 95 16.11 -0.38 9.22
CA HIS A 95 16.58 -1.38 8.26
C HIS A 95 15.39 -2.09 7.63
N VAL A 96 15.47 -2.38 6.33
CA VAL A 96 14.43 -3.07 5.56
C VAL A 96 15.01 -4.31 4.88
N LEU A 97 14.25 -5.40 4.86
CA LEU A 97 14.59 -6.62 4.12
C LEU A 97 14.11 -6.49 2.67
N LYS A 98 14.87 -5.78 1.86
CA LYS A 98 14.46 -5.38 0.51
C LYS A 98 14.44 -6.57 -0.44
N GLY A 99 13.32 -6.79 -1.12
CA GLY A 99 13.11 -7.97 -1.99
C GLY A 99 12.40 -9.13 -1.30
N ALA A 100 11.97 -8.95 -0.04
CA ALA A 100 11.12 -9.89 0.69
C ALA A 100 9.79 -9.23 1.09
N ALA A 101 8.74 -10.03 1.18
CA ALA A 101 7.47 -9.62 1.74
C ALA A 101 6.81 -10.74 2.56
N VAL A 102 6.01 -10.35 3.55
CA VAL A 102 5.03 -11.21 4.21
C VAL A 102 3.68 -10.98 3.54
N VAL A 103 3.04 -12.06 3.08
CA VAL A 103 1.75 -12.01 2.39
C VAL A 103 0.71 -12.74 3.22
N THR A 104 -0.25 -12.03 3.79
CA THR A 104 -1.41 -12.68 4.42
C THR A 104 -2.42 -13.06 3.35
N CYS A 105 -2.87 -14.31 3.34
CA CYS A 105 -3.79 -14.84 2.32
C CYS A 105 -4.66 -15.98 2.90
N GLY A 106 -5.60 -16.51 2.12
CA GLY A 106 -6.40 -17.68 2.50
C GLY A 106 -7.90 -17.40 2.59
N LYS A 107 -8.61 -17.98 3.56
CA LYS A 107 -10.05 -17.71 3.74
C LYS A 107 -10.17 -16.28 4.27
N ILE A 108 -10.43 -15.29 3.42
CA ILE A 108 -10.59 -13.90 3.83
C ILE A 108 -12.06 -13.51 3.77
N VAL A 109 -12.43 -12.47 4.50
CA VAL A 109 -13.83 -12.12 4.76
C VAL A 109 -14.53 -11.46 3.58
N GLY A 110 -13.79 -10.66 2.80
CA GLY A 110 -14.34 -9.87 1.70
C GLY A 110 -14.05 -10.47 0.33
N PHE A 111 -15.00 -10.25 -0.58
CA PHE A 111 -14.99 -10.73 -1.96
C PHE A 111 -14.18 -9.79 -2.89
N GLN A 112 -13.23 -9.01 -2.39
CA GLN A 112 -12.46 -8.07 -3.23
C GLN A 112 -10.94 -8.33 -3.18
N GLU A 113 -10.52 -9.39 -2.47
CA GLU A 113 -9.11 -9.69 -2.22
C GLU A 113 -8.47 -10.47 -3.37
N GLY A 114 -7.26 -10.03 -3.76
CA GLY A 114 -6.68 -10.25 -5.08
C GLY A 114 -5.87 -11.51 -5.32
N ILE A 115 -5.33 -11.57 -6.53
CA ILE A 115 -4.41 -12.58 -7.03
C ILE A 115 -3.01 -11.98 -7.15
N ILE A 116 -1.99 -12.77 -6.80
CA ILE A 116 -0.61 -12.56 -7.22
C ILE A 116 -0.17 -13.81 -7.98
N ASP A 117 0.09 -13.66 -9.28
CA ASP A 117 0.79 -14.69 -10.06
C ASP A 117 2.28 -14.38 -10.06
N MET A 118 3.11 -15.39 -9.78
CA MET A 118 4.57 -15.23 -9.74
C MET A 118 5.24 -15.36 -11.11
N THR A 119 4.50 -15.81 -12.12
CA THR A 119 4.94 -15.92 -13.52
C THR A 119 3.77 -15.68 -14.49
N GLY A 120 4.07 -15.55 -15.77
CA GLY A 120 3.08 -15.31 -16.82
C GLY A 120 2.46 -13.89 -16.79
N PRO A 121 1.36 -13.66 -17.53
CA PRO A 121 0.79 -12.32 -17.73
C PRO A 121 0.42 -11.60 -16.43
N GLY A 122 -0.15 -12.31 -15.44
CA GLY A 122 -0.51 -11.70 -14.15
C GLY A 122 0.71 -11.17 -13.39
N ALA A 123 1.88 -11.80 -13.55
CA ALA A 123 3.12 -11.37 -12.90
C ALA A 123 3.65 -10.05 -13.44
N ASP A 124 3.31 -9.66 -14.66
CA ASP A 124 3.74 -8.38 -15.21
C ASP A 124 2.98 -7.22 -14.57
N TYR A 125 1.73 -7.46 -14.15
CA TYR A 125 0.84 -6.47 -13.55
C TYR A 125 0.90 -6.35 -12.03
N THR A 126 1.69 -7.16 -11.33
CA THR A 126 1.81 -6.99 -9.87
C THR A 126 3.26 -6.75 -9.47
N PRO A 127 3.56 -5.70 -8.67
CA PRO A 127 4.92 -5.49 -8.17
C PRO A 127 5.39 -6.64 -7.27
N PHE A 128 4.45 -7.39 -6.71
CA PHE A 128 4.72 -8.45 -5.73
C PHE A 128 5.21 -9.76 -6.36
N SER A 129 5.06 -9.94 -7.67
CA SER A 129 5.65 -11.07 -8.40
C SER A 129 7.18 -10.98 -8.44
N LYS A 130 7.74 -9.79 -8.19
CA LYS A 130 9.19 -9.52 -8.19
C LYS A 130 9.81 -9.67 -6.80
N LEU A 131 9.01 -10.04 -5.79
CA LEU A 131 9.45 -10.25 -4.41
C LEU A 131 9.54 -11.73 -4.06
N ASN A 132 10.38 -12.06 -3.10
CA ASN A 132 10.30 -13.33 -2.40
C ASN A 132 9.21 -13.23 -1.32
N ASN A 133 8.13 -13.98 -1.50
CA ASN A 133 6.94 -13.88 -0.66
C ASN A 133 6.90 -15.03 0.35
N LEU A 134 6.86 -14.69 1.65
CA LEU A 134 6.47 -15.60 2.72
C LEU A 134 4.96 -15.49 2.92
N CYS A 135 4.23 -16.51 2.48
CA CYS A 135 2.78 -16.54 2.51
C CYS A 135 2.27 -17.16 3.80
N LEU A 136 1.32 -16.48 4.45
CA LEU A 136 0.61 -16.92 5.64
C LEU A 136 -0.83 -17.23 5.25
N VAL A 137 -1.16 -18.51 5.08
CA VAL A 137 -2.53 -18.97 4.86
C VAL A 137 -3.17 -19.19 6.22
N ILE A 138 -3.97 -18.23 6.68
CA ILE A 138 -4.51 -18.19 8.06
C ILE A 138 -5.94 -18.72 8.07
N GLU A 139 -6.30 -19.47 9.13
CA GLU A 139 -7.66 -19.89 9.40
C GLU A 139 -8.15 -19.39 10.77
N PRO A 140 -9.40 -18.91 10.87
CA PRO A 140 -9.97 -18.47 12.14
C PRO A 140 -10.47 -19.63 13.01
N VAL A 141 -10.63 -19.36 14.30
CA VAL A 141 -11.52 -20.12 15.17
C VAL A 141 -12.97 -19.74 14.83
N GLU A 142 -13.87 -20.73 14.68
CA GLU A 142 -15.28 -20.48 14.38
C GLU A 142 -16.17 -20.74 15.62
N PRO A 143 -17.24 -19.95 15.84
CA PRO A 143 -17.67 -18.78 15.05
C PRO A 143 -16.84 -17.51 15.37
N ILE A 144 -16.65 -16.64 14.38
CA ILE A 144 -15.98 -15.34 14.54
C ILE A 144 -16.68 -14.27 13.71
N GLU A 145 -16.71 -13.05 14.23
CA GLU A 145 -17.18 -11.90 13.46
C GLU A 145 -16.19 -11.48 12.38
N LYS A 146 -16.73 -11.05 11.25
CA LYS A 146 -15.98 -10.62 10.06
C LYS A 146 -14.89 -9.59 10.39
N HIS A 147 -15.24 -8.55 11.14
CA HIS A 147 -14.33 -7.47 11.51
C HIS A 147 -13.25 -7.92 12.50
N ASP A 148 -13.56 -8.86 13.39
CA ASP A 148 -12.62 -9.41 14.37
C ASP A 148 -11.56 -10.27 13.69
N TYR A 149 -11.98 -11.10 12.74
CA TYR A 149 -11.06 -11.93 11.98
C TYR A 149 -10.10 -11.10 11.12
N GLU A 150 -10.62 -10.06 10.47
CA GLU A 150 -9.84 -9.10 9.68
C GLU A 150 -8.77 -8.39 10.51
N ALA A 151 -9.13 -7.93 11.72
CA ALA A 151 -8.17 -7.35 12.65
C ALA A 151 -7.10 -8.36 13.09
N ALA A 152 -7.49 -9.61 13.38
CA ALA A 152 -6.58 -10.66 13.81
C ALA A 152 -5.56 -11.05 12.71
N VAL A 153 -6.02 -11.22 11.46
CA VAL A 153 -5.15 -11.51 10.30
C VAL A 153 -4.17 -10.38 10.05
N ARG A 154 -4.62 -9.12 10.10
CA ARG A 154 -3.75 -7.95 9.96
C ARG A 154 -2.68 -7.93 11.06
N GLY A 155 -3.10 -8.13 12.31
CA GLY A 155 -2.19 -8.21 13.45
C GLY A 155 -1.13 -9.30 13.26
N ALA A 156 -1.53 -10.49 12.80
CA ALA A 156 -0.61 -11.59 12.52
C ALA A 156 0.42 -11.23 11.44
N GLY A 157 -0.02 -10.68 10.30
CA GLY A 157 0.89 -10.24 9.24
C GLY A 157 1.92 -9.21 9.71
N LEU A 158 1.46 -8.19 10.43
CA LEU A 158 2.33 -7.13 10.96
C LEU A 158 3.32 -7.65 12.02
N ARG A 159 2.87 -8.55 12.92
CA ARG A 159 3.75 -9.20 13.92
C ARG A 159 4.83 -10.03 13.24
N VAL A 160 4.47 -10.85 12.25
CA VAL A 160 5.44 -11.68 11.50
C VAL A 160 6.42 -10.80 10.72
N ALA A 161 5.95 -9.77 10.01
CA ALA A 161 6.84 -8.83 9.30
C ALA A 161 7.81 -8.11 10.26
N THR A 162 7.32 -7.71 11.44
CA THR A 162 8.17 -7.10 12.48
C THR A 162 9.18 -8.09 13.05
N TYR A 163 8.78 -9.35 13.25
CA TYR A 163 9.67 -10.43 13.70
C TYR A 163 10.82 -10.66 12.72
N LEU A 164 10.49 -10.85 11.44
CA LEU A 164 11.49 -11.06 10.39
C LEU A 164 12.39 -9.83 10.22
N GLY A 165 11.82 -8.63 10.30
CA GLY A 165 12.58 -7.38 10.28
C GLY A 165 13.65 -7.32 11.37
N LYS A 166 13.37 -7.81 12.58
CA LYS A 166 14.35 -7.80 13.70
C LYS A 166 15.61 -8.60 13.40
N LEU A 167 15.56 -9.59 12.50
CA LEU A 167 16.73 -10.35 12.08
C LEU A 167 17.77 -9.47 11.36
N ALA A 168 17.37 -8.29 10.89
CA ALA A 168 18.21 -7.32 10.21
C ALA A 168 18.83 -6.25 11.12
N LYS A 169 18.51 -6.24 12.42
CA LYS A 169 18.83 -5.13 13.33
C LYS A 169 20.32 -4.82 13.41
N ASP A 170 21.14 -5.87 13.54
CA ASP A 170 22.60 -5.75 13.73
C ASP A 170 23.38 -6.00 12.42
N LEU A 171 22.68 -6.14 11.29
CA LEU A 171 23.30 -6.38 9.99
C LEU A 171 23.73 -5.07 9.33
N LYS A 172 24.82 -5.10 8.58
CA LYS A 172 25.23 -3.96 7.75
C LYS A 172 24.33 -3.88 6.50
N PRO A 173 23.69 -2.74 6.21
CA PRO A 173 22.95 -2.55 4.97
C PRO A 173 23.85 -2.64 3.74
N ASP A 174 23.30 -3.15 2.63
CA ASP A 174 23.92 -3.08 1.31
C ASP A 174 23.92 -1.64 0.79
N ASN A 175 22.81 -0.93 0.99
CA ASN A 175 22.65 0.48 0.66
C ASN A 175 22.01 1.27 1.81
N THR A 176 22.28 2.56 1.88
CA THR A 176 21.65 3.46 2.86
C THR A 176 21.22 4.75 2.18
N TYR A 177 19.97 5.13 2.41
CA TYR A 177 19.37 6.35 1.87
C TYR A 177 18.94 7.25 3.02
N SER A 178 19.27 8.54 2.95
CA SER A 178 18.90 9.53 3.96
C SER A 178 17.83 10.45 3.41
N TYR A 179 16.76 10.62 4.17
CA TYR A 179 15.64 11.51 3.88
C TYR A 179 15.52 12.52 5.01
N GLU A 180 15.35 13.79 4.67
CA GLU A 180 15.23 14.86 5.66
C GLU A 180 14.17 15.86 5.23
N THR A 181 13.27 16.18 6.15
CA THR A 181 12.35 17.31 6.05
C THR A 181 12.49 18.14 7.32
N LYS A 182 12.80 19.42 7.21
CA LYS A 182 12.98 20.33 8.34
C LYS A 182 11.64 20.86 8.87
N PRO A 183 11.61 21.49 10.06
CA PRO A 183 10.43 22.24 10.49
C PRO A 183 9.97 23.23 9.42
N ILE A 184 8.65 23.41 9.27
CA ILE A 184 8.05 24.00 8.06
C ILE A 184 8.64 25.36 7.63
N PHE A 185 8.94 26.27 8.57
CA PHE A 185 9.51 27.57 8.24
C PHE A 185 10.98 27.47 7.80
N GLU A 186 11.74 26.57 8.42
CA GLU A 186 13.11 26.27 7.99
C GLU A 186 13.11 25.61 6.62
N GLN A 187 12.22 24.63 6.41
CA GLN A 187 12.04 23.93 5.14
C GLN A 187 11.72 24.92 4.01
N ALA A 188 10.77 25.83 4.23
CA ALA A 188 10.40 26.85 3.26
C ALA A 188 11.59 27.78 2.90
N ALA A 189 12.44 28.10 3.89
CA ALA A 189 13.59 28.97 3.71
C ALA A 189 14.80 28.29 3.05
N MET A 190 14.87 26.94 3.00
CA MET A 190 16.00 26.23 2.40
C MET A 190 16.19 26.52 0.91
N TYR A 191 15.09 26.61 0.17
CA TYR A 191 15.09 26.80 -1.28
C TYR A 191 14.08 27.87 -1.69
N PRO A 192 14.37 29.17 -1.40
CA PRO A 192 13.38 30.24 -1.54
C PRO A 192 12.94 30.52 -2.98
N ASN A 193 13.72 30.06 -3.96
CA ASN A 193 13.46 30.25 -5.39
C ASN A 193 12.75 29.04 -6.05
N LEU A 194 12.57 27.94 -5.33
CA LEU A 194 11.88 26.75 -5.84
C LEU A 194 10.41 26.76 -5.41
N PRO A 195 9.49 26.23 -6.24
CA PRO A 195 8.08 26.11 -5.86
C PRO A 195 7.94 25.18 -4.65
N LYS A 196 7.15 25.60 -3.66
CA LYS A 196 6.82 24.85 -2.46
C LYS A 196 5.73 23.84 -2.82
N VAL A 197 6.09 22.56 -2.87
CA VAL A 197 5.21 21.48 -3.29
C VAL A 197 4.87 20.60 -2.11
N GLY A 198 3.59 20.30 -1.91
CA GLY A 198 3.13 19.29 -0.96
C GLY A 198 2.49 18.10 -1.65
N TYR A 199 2.07 17.12 -0.85
CA TYR A 199 1.37 15.93 -1.32
C TYR A 199 0.10 15.76 -0.49
N ILE A 200 -1.07 15.81 -1.11
CA ILE A 200 -2.34 15.41 -0.49
C ILE A 200 -2.48 13.90 -0.72
N TYR A 201 -2.29 13.14 0.34
CA TYR A 201 -2.35 11.69 0.31
C TYR A 201 -3.70 11.24 0.88
N MET A 202 -4.61 10.83 0.00
CA MET A 202 -5.90 10.30 0.40
C MET A 202 -5.73 8.86 0.90
N LEU A 203 -6.46 8.52 1.97
CA LEU A 203 -6.42 7.22 2.62
C LEU A 203 -7.84 6.65 2.62
N GLN A 204 -7.96 5.38 2.23
CA GLN A 204 -9.24 4.71 2.14
C GLN A 204 -9.91 4.61 3.51
N THR A 205 -11.14 5.15 3.59
CA THR A 205 -11.93 5.29 4.83
C THR A 205 -13.44 5.11 4.61
N GLN A 206 -13.82 4.12 3.80
CA GLN A 206 -15.22 3.91 3.40
C GLN A 206 -16.02 2.97 4.32
N GLY A 207 -15.41 2.48 5.41
CA GLY A 207 -16.08 1.72 6.47
C GLY A 207 -16.17 0.21 6.21
N LEU A 208 -16.77 -0.53 7.16
CA LEU A 208 -17.06 -1.99 7.12
C LEU A 208 -16.01 -2.86 6.39
N LEU A 209 -14.71 -2.68 6.70
CA LEU A 209 -13.52 -3.36 6.13
C LEU A 209 -12.67 -2.54 5.14
N HIS A 210 -12.98 -1.26 4.91
CA HIS A 210 -12.20 -0.31 4.10
C HIS A 210 -11.52 0.76 4.98
N ASP A 211 -10.74 0.33 5.98
CA ASP A 211 -10.14 1.24 6.95
C ASP A 211 -8.60 1.24 6.84
N THR A 212 -8.02 2.39 6.55
CA THR A 212 -6.59 2.66 6.67
C THR A 212 -6.27 3.18 8.07
N TYR A 213 -5.15 2.76 8.66
CA TYR A 213 -4.78 3.13 10.04
C TYR A 213 -3.59 4.07 10.04
N VAL A 214 -3.68 5.15 10.82
CA VAL A 214 -2.61 6.12 11.06
C VAL A 214 -2.28 6.11 12.55
N TYR A 215 -1.05 5.72 12.90
CA TYR A 215 -0.63 5.52 14.30
C TYR A 215 -1.58 4.60 15.10
N GLY A 216 -2.12 3.58 14.43
CA GLY A 216 -3.09 2.63 14.98
C GLY A 216 -4.51 3.16 15.17
N VAL A 217 -4.77 4.42 14.82
CA VAL A 217 -6.11 4.98 14.78
C VAL A 217 -6.65 4.86 13.35
N ASP A 218 -7.84 4.30 13.23
CA ASP A 218 -8.60 4.31 11.98
C ASP A 218 -8.72 5.75 11.44
N ALA A 219 -8.23 5.96 10.21
CA ALA A 219 -8.11 7.27 9.61
C ALA A 219 -9.45 8.02 9.56
N LYS A 220 -10.59 7.32 9.47
CA LYS A 220 -11.92 7.96 9.45
C LYS A 220 -12.25 8.74 10.73
N LYS A 221 -11.48 8.52 11.80
CA LYS A 221 -11.63 9.20 13.11
C LYS A 221 -10.76 10.45 13.25
N ILE A 222 -9.88 10.73 12.29
CA ILE A 222 -9.04 11.92 12.28
C ILE A 222 -9.48 12.86 11.17
N VAL A 223 -9.28 14.16 11.38
CA VAL A 223 -9.38 15.15 10.31
C VAL A 223 -8.07 15.19 9.52
N PRO A 224 -8.07 15.70 8.28
CA PRO A 224 -6.85 15.81 7.50
C PRO A 224 -5.75 16.53 8.27
N THR A 225 -4.54 15.98 8.20
CA THR A 225 -3.43 16.37 9.07
C THR A 225 -2.14 16.41 8.27
N PHE A 226 -1.25 17.32 8.64
CA PHE A 226 0.08 17.43 8.04
C PHE A 226 1.07 16.56 8.81
N ILE A 227 1.80 15.71 8.10
CA ILE A 227 2.82 14.81 8.64
C ILE A 227 4.11 14.92 7.85
N TYR A 228 5.23 14.54 8.46
CA TYR A 228 6.48 14.39 7.75
C TYR A 228 6.41 13.18 6.80
N PRO A 229 6.97 13.28 5.59
CA PRO A 229 6.94 12.16 4.65
C PRO A 229 7.68 10.92 5.17
N THR A 230 8.71 11.12 6.03
CA THR A 230 9.45 10.02 6.66
C THR A 230 8.62 9.21 7.64
N GLU A 231 7.53 9.75 8.20
CA GLU A 231 6.64 8.99 9.08
C GLU A 231 5.95 7.85 8.32
N VAL A 232 5.52 8.12 7.08
CA VAL A 232 4.94 7.11 6.18
C VAL A 232 5.97 6.01 5.87
N MET A 233 7.21 6.43 5.57
CA MET A 233 8.33 5.53 5.31
C MET A 233 8.77 4.73 6.55
N ASP A 234 8.29 5.07 7.75
CA ASP A 234 8.64 4.40 9.01
C ASP A 234 7.44 3.70 9.66
N GLY A 235 6.39 3.48 8.88
CA GLY A 235 5.27 2.62 9.22
C GLY A 235 4.13 3.29 9.98
N ALA A 236 4.01 4.61 9.95
CA ALA A 236 2.89 5.33 10.55
C ALA A 236 1.54 4.95 9.91
N ILE A 237 1.52 4.55 8.63
CA ILE A 237 0.32 4.19 7.89
C ILE A 237 0.31 2.68 7.60
N VAL A 238 -0.81 2.02 7.89
CA VAL A 238 -1.02 0.58 7.70
C VAL A 238 -2.33 0.35 6.97
N SER A 239 -2.31 -0.53 5.97
CA SER A 239 -3.51 -0.90 5.24
C SER A 239 -4.39 -1.82 6.09
N GLY A 240 -5.68 -1.54 6.10
CA GLY A 240 -6.69 -2.48 6.56
C GLY A 240 -7.80 -2.69 5.53
N ASN A 241 -7.53 -2.33 4.28
CA ASN A 241 -8.53 -2.21 3.24
C ASN A 241 -8.91 -3.56 2.66
N CYS A 242 -10.19 -3.68 2.30
CA CYS A 242 -10.77 -4.75 1.51
C CYS A 242 -11.45 -4.12 0.29
N VAL A 243 -10.70 -3.46 -0.59
CA VAL A 243 -11.17 -2.84 -1.84
C VAL A 243 -10.79 -3.70 -3.05
N SER A 244 -11.12 -3.26 -4.27
CA SER A 244 -10.62 -3.88 -5.50
C SER A 244 -9.12 -4.12 -5.41
N ALA A 245 -8.65 -5.28 -5.86
CA ALA A 245 -7.28 -5.66 -5.58
C ALA A 245 -6.26 -4.79 -6.35
N CYS A 246 -6.64 -4.29 -7.53
CA CYS A 246 -5.75 -3.54 -8.40
C CYS A 246 -5.36 -2.15 -7.87
N ASP A 247 -6.29 -1.44 -7.27
CA ASP A 247 -6.13 -0.06 -6.79
C ASP A 247 -5.73 0.00 -5.30
N LYS A 248 -5.99 -1.07 -4.54
CA LYS A 248 -5.58 -1.21 -3.14
C LYS A 248 -4.13 -0.77 -2.82
N ASN A 249 -3.98 0.14 -1.86
CA ASN A 249 -2.71 0.36 -1.18
C ASN A 249 -2.51 -0.71 -0.11
N THR A 250 -1.58 -1.64 -0.36
CA THR A 250 -1.10 -2.57 0.68
C THR A 250 -0.22 -1.82 1.69
N THR A 251 0.04 -2.44 2.84
CA THR A 251 1.02 -1.90 3.79
C THR A 251 2.39 -1.74 3.12
N TYR A 252 2.80 -2.64 2.22
CA TYR A 252 4.02 -2.51 1.43
C TYR A 252 4.01 -1.23 0.58
N HIS A 253 2.88 -0.90 -0.04
CA HIS A 253 2.73 0.33 -0.82
C HIS A 253 2.92 1.58 0.04
N HIS A 254 2.24 1.68 1.18
CA HIS A 254 2.41 2.81 2.11
C HIS A 254 3.87 2.96 2.57
N LEU A 255 4.48 1.85 2.98
CA LEU A 255 5.85 1.79 3.48
C LEU A 255 6.91 2.18 2.43
N ASN A 256 6.57 2.11 1.14
CA ASN A 256 7.46 2.35 0.01
C ASN A 256 6.86 3.37 -0.98
N ASN A 257 6.02 4.30 -0.51
CA ASN A 257 5.24 5.20 -1.36
C ASN A 257 6.12 5.92 -2.42
N PRO A 258 5.93 5.64 -3.74
CA PRO A 258 6.77 6.14 -4.82
C PRO A 258 6.60 7.64 -5.06
N VAL A 259 5.43 8.22 -4.77
CA VAL A 259 5.20 9.68 -4.85
C VAL A 259 6.11 10.40 -3.85
N ILE A 260 6.14 9.93 -2.60
CA ILE A 260 7.05 10.48 -1.57
C ILE A 260 8.51 10.36 -2.00
N LYS A 261 8.92 9.21 -2.53
CA LYS A 261 10.29 8.98 -3.01
C LYS A 261 10.65 9.93 -4.16
N ALA A 262 9.79 10.05 -5.16
CA ALA A 262 10.01 10.94 -6.30
C ALA A 262 10.07 12.41 -5.88
N LEU A 263 9.21 12.84 -4.94
CA LEU A 263 9.24 14.20 -4.40
C LEU A 263 10.54 14.50 -3.65
N TYR A 264 11.08 13.54 -2.89
CA TYR A 264 12.42 13.68 -2.29
C TYR A 264 13.53 13.72 -3.34
N GLU A 265 13.46 12.92 -4.41
CA GLU A 265 14.46 12.94 -5.48
C GLU A 265 14.50 14.30 -6.21
N LYS A 266 13.37 14.99 -6.27
CA LYS A 266 13.18 16.31 -6.88
C LYS A 266 13.39 17.48 -5.93
N HIS A 267 13.39 17.23 -4.62
CA HIS A 267 13.59 18.23 -3.58
C HIS A 267 14.97 18.91 -3.71
N GLY A 268 14.98 20.25 -3.66
CA GLY A 268 16.19 21.07 -3.78
C GLY A 268 16.75 21.17 -5.20
N LYS A 269 16.10 20.53 -6.18
CA LYS A 269 16.46 20.57 -7.61
C LYS A 269 15.40 21.30 -8.42
N ASP A 270 14.18 20.76 -8.40
CA ASP A 270 13.06 21.27 -9.20
C ASP A 270 11.98 21.86 -8.29
N ILE A 271 11.88 21.36 -7.04
CA ILE A 271 10.85 21.73 -6.07
C ILE A 271 11.42 21.86 -4.66
N ASN A 272 10.73 22.60 -3.79
CA ASN A 272 10.88 22.50 -2.35
C ASN A 272 9.77 21.59 -1.80
N PHE A 273 10.06 20.31 -1.57
CA PHE A 273 9.09 19.39 -1.00
C PHE A 273 8.85 19.74 0.48
N MET A 274 7.62 20.10 0.80
CA MET A 274 7.26 20.65 2.11
C MET A 274 6.81 19.58 3.09
N GLY A 275 6.09 18.56 2.63
CA GLY A 275 5.54 17.48 3.46
C GLY A 275 4.26 16.89 2.90
N VAL A 276 3.56 16.10 3.72
CA VAL A 276 2.36 15.33 3.32
C VAL A 276 1.15 15.80 4.12
N ILE A 277 0.04 16.05 3.44
CA ILE A 277 -1.29 16.22 4.04
C ILE A 277 -2.01 14.90 3.84
N ILE A 278 -2.16 14.11 4.90
CA ILE A 278 -3.03 12.93 4.84
C ILE A 278 -4.48 13.37 4.95
N THR A 279 -5.37 12.75 4.17
CA THR A 279 -6.80 13.04 4.16
C THR A 279 -7.61 11.75 4.00
N ASN A 280 -8.93 11.88 4.13
CA ASN A 280 -9.88 10.78 4.15
C ASN A 280 -10.64 10.67 2.82
N GLU A 281 -11.04 9.44 2.47
CA GLU A 281 -12.04 9.12 1.45
C GLU A 281 -13.31 8.61 2.14
N ASN A 282 -14.19 9.54 2.52
CA ASN A 282 -15.41 9.20 3.25
C ASN A 282 -16.58 8.92 2.29
N VAL A 283 -17.58 8.17 2.75
CA VAL A 283 -18.77 7.86 1.95
C VAL A 283 -19.72 9.06 1.84
N PHE A 284 -19.96 9.76 2.95
CA PHE A 284 -20.97 10.83 2.98
C PHE A 284 -20.44 12.16 2.45
N LEU A 285 -21.22 12.83 1.61
CA LEU A 285 -20.86 14.11 1.00
C LEU A 285 -20.39 15.17 2.02
N ALA A 286 -21.06 15.28 3.18
CA ALA A 286 -20.66 16.24 4.21
C ALA A 286 -19.24 15.99 4.74
N ASP A 287 -18.82 14.73 4.82
CA ASP A 287 -17.48 14.35 5.26
C ASP A 287 -16.45 14.53 4.14
N LYS A 288 -16.82 14.29 2.87
CA LYS A 288 -16.01 14.65 1.69
C LYS A 288 -15.73 16.15 1.64
N MET A 289 -16.77 16.96 1.84
CA MET A 289 -16.67 18.42 1.91
C MET A 289 -15.76 18.86 3.05
N ARG A 290 -15.94 18.31 4.25
CA ARG A 290 -15.12 18.62 5.43
C ARG A 290 -13.65 18.28 5.18
N SER A 291 -13.37 17.09 4.64
CA SER A 291 -12.01 16.61 4.43
C SER A 291 -11.30 17.46 3.37
N SER A 292 -11.94 17.69 2.23
CA SER A 292 -11.38 18.52 1.16
C SER A 292 -11.24 20.01 1.52
N ASP A 293 -12.17 20.58 2.30
CA ASP A 293 -12.02 21.93 2.86
C ASP A 293 -10.79 22.01 3.77
N TRP A 294 -10.59 20.99 4.61
CA TRP A 294 -9.48 20.97 5.54
C TRP A 294 -8.13 20.80 4.84
N SER A 295 -8.04 19.88 3.87
CA SER A 295 -6.83 19.62 3.08
C SER A 295 -6.41 20.83 2.26
N SER A 296 -7.33 21.45 1.52
CA SER A 296 -7.06 22.65 0.72
C SER A 296 -6.72 23.87 1.59
N LYS A 297 -7.40 24.04 2.73
CA LYS A 297 -7.05 25.06 3.74
C LYS A 297 -5.65 24.83 4.30
N LEU A 298 -5.26 23.60 4.64
CA LEU A 298 -3.91 23.29 5.12
C LEU A 298 -2.86 23.59 4.06
N ALA A 299 -3.10 23.20 2.80
CA ALA A 299 -2.21 23.53 1.69
C ALA A 299 -2.01 25.05 1.55
N LYS A 300 -3.09 25.83 1.66
CA LYS A 300 -3.01 27.30 1.66
C LYS A 300 -2.29 27.85 2.89
N TYR A 301 -2.56 27.28 4.07
CA TYR A 301 -1.99 27.70 5.34
C TYR A 301 -0.47 27.53 5.38
N PHE A 302 0.06 26.46 4.78
CA PHE A 302 1.50 26.24 4.61
C PHE A 302 2.10 26.99 3.41
N GLY A 303 1.28 27.75 2.68
CA GLY A 303 1.71 28.57 1.55
C GLY A 303 2.19 27.77 0.35
N LEU A 304 1.67 26.56 0.15
CA LEU A 304 2.07 25.69 -0.97
C LEU A 304 1.73 26.35 -2.32
N ASP A 305 2.63 26.20 -3.28
CA ASP A 305 2.47 26.69 -4.66
C ASP A 305 1.83 25.61 -5.54
N ALA A 306 2.05 24.32 -5.22
CA ALA A 306 1.41 23.19 -5.87
C ALA A 306 1.22 21.99 -4.92
N VAL A 307 0.29 21.11 -5.26
CA VAL A 307 0.10 19.80 -4.60
C VAL A 307 -0.05 18.68 -5.62
N ILE A 308 0.62 17.56 -5.34
CA ILE A 308 0.26 16.27 -5.95
C ILE A 308 -0.88 15.68 -5.11
N ILE A 309 -1.85 15.03 -5.74
CA ILE A 309 -2.96 14.38 -5.06
C ILE A 309 -3.07 12.95 -5.58
N SER A 310 -3.08 11.94 -4.71
CA SER A 310 -3.38 10.56 -5.11
C SER A 310 -4.52 10.02 -4.28
N GLU A 311 -5.38 9.23 -4.91
CA GLU A 311 -6.46 8.50 -4.26
C GLU A 311 -6.10 7.04 -3.93
N GLU A 312 -7.04 6.33 -3.33
CA GLU A 312 -7.05 4.88 -3.18
C GLU A 312 -8.45 4.32 -3.45
N GLY A 313 -8.55 3.48 -4.47
CA GLY A 313 -9.80 2.89 -4.90
C GLY A 313 -10.58 3.79 -5.87
N PHE A 314 -11.68 3.26 -6.38
CA PHE A 314 -12.41 3.87 -7.49
C PHE A 314 -13.89 4.17 -7.20
N GLY A 315 -14.48 5.02 -8.03
CA GLY A 315 -15.89 5.37 -8.04
C GLY A 315 -16.25 6.40 -6.98
N ASN A 316 -16.35 6.00 -5.71
CA ASN A 316 -16.65 6.95 -4.63
C ASN A 316 -15.45 7.86 -4.27
N PRO A 317 -14.19 7.36 -4.21
CA PRO A 317 -12.99 8.19 -4.02
C PRO A 317 -12.80 9.26 -5.11
N ASP A 318 -13.19 9.00 -6.36
CA ASP A 318 -13.05 9.96 -7.48
C ASP A 318 -13.67 11.32 -7.14
N ALA A 319 -14.81 11.32 -6.45
CA ALA A 319 -15.47 12.54 -5.99
C ALA A 319 -14.66 13.28 -4.91
N ASP A 320 -13.95 12.56 -4.03
CA ASP A 320 -13.01 13.16 -3.08
C ASP A 320 -11.79 13.74 -3.81
N LEU A 321 -11.25 13.03 -4.80
CA LEU A 321 -10.08 13.43 -5.57
C LEU A 321 -10.34 14.74 -6.33
N ILE A 322 -11.43 14.77 -7.09
CA ILE A 322 -11.85 15.95 -7.85
C ILE A 322 -12.19 17.12 -6.91
N MET A 323 -12.81 16.85 -5.75
CA MET A 323 -13.13 17.90 -4.78
C MET A 323 -11.86 18.49 -4.12
N ASN A 324 -10.88 17.66 -3.78
CA ASN A 324 -9.57 18.14 -3.29
C ASN A 324 -8.87 19.00 -4.36
N CYS A 325 -8.86 18.54 -5.62
CA CYS A 325 -8.30 19.27 -6.74
C CYS A 325 -8.94 20.66 -6.90
N LYS A 326 -10.26 20.69 -7.07
CA LYS A 326 -11.04 21.92 -7.29
C LYS A 326 -10.84 22.94 -6.17
N LYS A 327 -10.84 22.50 -4.91
CA LYS A 327 -10.69 23.41 -3.76
C LYS A 327 -9.26 23.91 -3.58
N ALA A 328 -8.25 23.10 -3.88
CA ALA A 328 -6.87 23.57 -3.90
C ALA A 328 -6.64 24.61 -5.00
N GLU A 329 -7.12 24.35 -6.23
CA GLU A 329 -7.07 25.29 -7.36
C GLU A 329 -7.81 26.61 -7.04
N ALA A 330 -8.94 26.55 -6.34
CA ALA A 330 -9.66 27.75 -5.89
C ALA A 330 -8.85 28.64 -4.93
N PHE A 331 -7.83 28.10 -4.25
CA PHE A 331 -6.86 28.88 -3.44
C PHE A 331 -5.65 29.39 -4.24
N GLY A 332 -5.61 29.12 -5.55
CA GLY A 332 -4.50 29.43 -6.45
C GLY A 332 -3.33 28.44 -6.34
N ILE A 333 -3.57 27.22 -5.84
CA ILE A 333 -2.57 26.17 -5.67
C ILE A 333 -2.70 25.22 -6.85
N LYS A 334 -1.62 25.04 -7.62
CA LYS A 334 -1.65 24.14 -8.79
C LYS A 334 -1.80 22.69 -8.35
N THR A 335 -2.54 21.89 -9.09
CA THR A 335 -2.74 20.47 -8.78
C THR A 335 -2.23 19.56 -9.89
N CYS A 336 -1.82 18.35 -9.50
CA CYS A 336 -1.68 17.21 -10.40
C CYS A 336 -2.27 16.01 -9.67
N ILE A 337 -3.26 15.36 -10.26
CA ILE A 337 -3.92 14.19 -9.67
C ILE A 337 -3.32 12.90 -10.24
N ILE A 338 -3.22 11.87 -9.41
CA ILE A 338 -2.83 10.51 -9.75
C ILE A 338 -4.00 9.61 -9.40
N THR A 339 -4.46 8.83 -10.38
CA THR A 339 -5.67 8.00 -10.31
C THR A 339 -5.48 6.77 -11.20
N ASP A 340 -6.43 5.84 -11.19
CA ASP A 340 -6.58 4.84 -12.23
C ASP A 340 -7.83 5.11 -13.09
N GLU A 341 -8.15 4.20 -13.99
CA GLU A 341 -9.28 4.38 -14.89
C GLU A 341 -10.19 3.16 -14.88
N TYR A 342 -11.49 3.42 -14.79
CA TYR A 342 -12.54 2.42 -14.97
C TYR A 342 -13.29 2.70 -16.28
N ALA A 343 -12.53 2.75 -17.37
CA ALA A 343 -12.99 3.17 -18.70
C ALA A 343 -13.65 2.04 -19.52
N GLY A 344 -14.07 0.94 -18.88
CA GLY A 344 -14.61 -0.23 -19.57
C GLY A 344 -13.56 -1.04 -20.33
N ARG A 345 -13.94 -2.23 -20.80
CA ARG A 345 -13.00 -3.21 -21.39
C ARG A 345 -12.29 -2.73 -22.65
N ASP A 346 -12.92 -1.84 -23.39
CA ASP A 346 -12.41 -1.22 -24.61
C ASP A 346 -11.76 0.15 -24.37
N GLY A 347 -11.80 0.65 -23.13
CA GLY A 347 -11.28 1.97 -22.75
C GLY A 347 -12.10 3.15 -23.29
N ALA A 348 -13.33 2.93 -23.74
CA ALA A 348 -14.16 3.97 -24.36
C ALA A 348 -15.17 4.62 -23.40
N SER A 349 -15.30 4.12 -22.18
CA SER A 349 -16.21 4.68 -21.18
C SER A 349 -15.56 5.85 -20.44
N GLN A 350 -16.39 6.65 -19.75
CA GLN A 350 -15.87 7.71 -18.89
C GLN A 350 -14.98 7.10 -17.80
N SER A 351 -13.72 7.55 -17.72
CA SER A 351 -12.70 6.93 -16.86
C SER A 351 -12.98 7.09 -15.36
N LEU A 352 -13.46 8.26 -14.95
CA LEU A 352 -13.72 8.64 -13.56
C LEU A 352 -15.20 8.94 -13.33
N ALA A 353 -15.71 8.62 -12.15
CA ALA A 353 -17.09 8.90 -11.77
C ALA A 353 -17.38 10.40 -11.59
N ASP A 354 -16.37 11.21 -11.31
CA ASP A 354 -16.47 12.68 -11.22
C ASP A 354 -15.40 13.36 -12.09
N SER A 355 -15.65 14.61 -12.50
CA SER A 355 -14.69 15.41 -13.26
C SER A 355 -14.95 16.90 -13.09
N ASP A 356 -13.89 17.70 -13.16
CA ASP A 356 -13.97 19.16 -13.13
C ASP A 356 -12.88 19.76 -14.02
N VAL A 357 -13.16 20.88 -14.69
CA VAL A 357 -12.23 21.55 -15.61
C VAL A 357 -10.93 22.01 -14.93
N SER A 358 -10.92 22.13 -13.61
CA SER A 358 -9.72 22.40 -12.82
C SER A 358 -8.74 21.22 -12.78
N ALA A 359 -9.21 19.98 -12.93
CA ALA A 359 -8.38 18.78 -13.02
C ALA A 359 -7.77 18.64 -14.43
N ASN A 360 -6.88 19.57 -14.80
CA ASN A 360 -6.25 19.64 -16.13
C ASN A 360 -4.85 19.01 -16.21
N ALA A 361 -4.35 18.44 -15.10
CA ALA A 361 -3.14 17.65 -15.03
C ALA A 361 -3.44 16.33 -14.29
N VAL A 362 -3.56 15.25 -15.07
CA VAL A 362 -3.97 13.92 -14.61
C VAL A 362 -2.93 12.90 -15.04
N VAL A 363 -2.50 12.06 -14.10
CA VAL A 363 -1.65 10.89 -14.36
C VAL A 363 -2.46 9.64 -14.04
N THR A 364 -2.59 8.74 -15.01
CA THR A 364 -3.30 7.47 -14.87
C THR A 364 -2.32 6.33 -14.60
N ALA A 365 -2.68 5.44 -13.67
CA ALA A 365 -2.01 4.17 -13.39
C ALA A 365 -2.50 3.01 -14.29
N GLY A 366 -3.44 3.28 -15.20
CA GLY A 366 -3.95 2.34 -16.19
C GLY A 366 -5.44 2.01 -16.02
N ASN A 367 -5.99 1.30 -17.01
CA ASN A 367 -7.40 0.89 -17.00
C ASN A 367 -7.60 -0.46 -16.29
N ALA A 368 -8.39 -0.46 -15.22
CA ALA A 368 -8.67 -1.64 -14.40
C ALA A 368 -9.62 -2.66 -15.07
N ASN A 369 -10.38 -2.24 -16.09
CA ASN A 369 -11.36 -3.11 -16.77
C ASN A 369 -10.78 -3.97 -17.90
N VAL A 370 -9.47 -3.88 -18.18
CA VAL A 370 -8.85 -4.69 -19.25
C VAL A 370 -9.02 -6.17 -18.93
N VAL A 371 -9.61 -6.94 -19.85
CA VAL A 371 -9.74 -8.39 -19.69
C VAL A 371 -8.38 -9.05 -19.90
N ILE A 372 -7.98 -9.87 -18.93
CA ILE A 372 -6.74 -10.63 -18.95
C ILE A 372 -7.04 -12.13 -18.82
N ASN A 373 -6.16 -12.93 -19.42
CA ASN A 373 -6.19 -14.38 -19.34
C ASN A 373 -4.98 -14.86 -18.55
N LEU A 374 -5.24 -15.42 -17.37
CA LEU A 374 -4.24 -15.96 -16.48
C LEU A 374 -4.15 -17.48 -16.68
N PRO A 375 -2.97 -18.02 -17.04
CA PRO A 375 -2.82 -19.46 -17.19
C PRO A 375 -2.98 -20.16 -15.84
N LYS A 376 -3.23 -21.47 -15.89
CA LYS A 376 -3.16 -22.32 -14.69
C LYS A 376 -1.72 -22.32 -14.15
N MET A 377 -1.58 -22.16 -12.85
CA MET A 377 -0.31 -22.34 -12.14
C MET A 377 -0.20 -23.75 -11.55
N ASP A 378 1.02 -24.28 -11.43
CA ASP A 378 1.25 -25.63 -10.89
C ASP A 378 0.92 -25.71 -9.39
N LYS A 379 1.05 -24.58 -8.69
CA LYS A 379 0.78 -24.47 -7.26
C LYS A 379 -0.12 -23.27 -6.96
N VAL A 380 -1.09 -23.49 -6.07
CA VAL A 380 -1.91 -22.42 -5.47
C VAL A 380 -1.62 -22.34 -3.98
N ILE A 381 -1.31 -21.14 -3.50
CA ILE A 381 -1.19 -20.81 -2.08
C ILE A 381 -2.45 -20.03 -1.68
N GLY A 382 -3.25 -20.62 -0.79
CA GLY A 382 -4.59 -20.15 -0.44
C GLY A 382 -5.68 -20.99 -1.12
N MET A 383 -6.68 -20.35 -1.76
CA MET A 383 -7.85 -20.99 -2.35
C MET A 383 -8.42 -20.23 -3.55
N LEU A 384 -9.08 -20.95 -4.47
CA LEU A 384 -9.68 -20.39 -5.68
C LEU A 384 -11.17 -20.06 -5.54
N ASP A 385 -11.79 -20.37 -4.40
CA ASP A 385 -13.24 -20.33 -4.17
C ASP A 385 -13.90 -18.97 -4.46
N PHE A 386 -13.12 -17.89 -4.45
CA PHE A 386 -13.59 -16.51 -4.66
C PHE A 386 -13.33 -15.97 -6.07
N THR A 387 -12.68 -16.74 -6.95
CA THR A 387 -12.24 -16.27 -8.29
C THR A 387 -13.36 -15.72 -9.16
N ASP A 388 -14.56 -16.30 -9.08
CA ASP A 388 -15.72 -15.87 -9.89
C ASP A 388 -16.50 -14.73 -9.25
N LYS A 389 -16.21 -14.42 -7.98
CA LYS A 389 -16.94 -13.44 -7.17
C LYS A 389 -16.10 -12.21 -6.81
N ILE A 390 -14.80 -12.28 -7.06
CA ILE A 390 -13.89 -11.17 -6.82
C ILE A 390 -14.27 -9.98 -7.71
N ALA A 391 -14.03 -8.74 -7.26
CA ALA A 391 -14.06 -7.58 -8.14
C ALA A 391 -13.20 -7.82 -9.40
N GLY A 392 -13.79 -7.66 -10.58
CA GLY A 392 -13.19 -8.01 -11.88
C GLY A 392 -13.43 -9.44 -12.35
N GLY A 393 -13.80 -10.35 -11.44
CA GLY A 393 -14.26 -11.70 -11.77
C GLY A 393 -15.74 -11.73 -12.17
N PHE A 394 -16.14 -12.81 -12.83
CA PHE A 394 -17.51 -13.06 -13.25
C PHE A 394 -17.78 -14.58 -13.27
N ASP A 395 -19.06 -14.96 -13.42
CA ASP A 395 -19.45 -16.37 -13.51
C ASP A 395 -18.70 -17.06 -14.66
N GLY A 396 -17.95 -18.12 -14.33
CA GLY A 396 -17.09 -18.81 -15.28
C GLY A 396 -15.75 -18.11 -15.54
N SER A 397 -15.29 -17.22 -14.65
CA SER A 397 -13.92 -16.69 -14.67
C SER A 397 -12.92 -17.83 -14.51
N LEU A 398 -13.09 -18.70 -13.49
CA LEU A 398 -12.29 -19.92 -13.33
C LEU A 398 -12.77 -20.99 -14.32
N LYS A 399 -11.92 -21.29 -15.31
CA LYS A 399 -12.20 -22.31 -16.33
C LYS A 399 -11.92 -23.73 -15.79
N ALA A 400 -12.53 -24.73 -16.43
CA ALA A 400 -12.34 -26.14 -16.06
C ALA A 400 -10.89 -26.64 -16.19
N ASP A 401 -10.08 -26.00 -17.04
CA ASP A 401 -8.65 -26.29 -17.19
C ASP A 401 -7.77 -25.61 -16.13
N GLY A 402 -8.36 -24.79 -15.24
CA GLY A 402 -7.71 -24.05 -14.16
C GLY A 402 -7.14 -22.68 -14.56
N SER A 403 -7.33 -22.25 -15.81
CA SER A 403 -7.08 -20.86 -16.21
C SER A 403 -8.15 -19.91 -15.66
N ILE A 404 -7.83 -18.62 -15.59
CA ILE A 404 -8.76 -17.57 -15.14
C ILE A 404 -8.87 -16.51 -16.24
N GLU A 405 -10.08 -16.20 -16.65
CA GLU A 405 -10.41 -15.04 -17.47
C GLU A 405 -11.15 -14.02 -16.59
N ALA A 406 -10.57 -12.84 -16.41
CA ALA A 406 -11.13 -11.81 -15.55
C ALA A 406 -10.64 -10.41 -15.98
N GLU A 407 -11.23 -9.36 -15.43
CA GLU A 407 -10.69 -8.00 -15.58
C GLU A 407 -9.45 -7.81 -14.70
N LEU A 408 -8.56 -6.90 -15.11
CA LEU A 408 -7.29 -6.60 -14.46
C LEU A 408 -7.44 -6.27 -12.96
N GLN A 409 -8.62 -5.79 -12.57
CA GLN A 409 -9.07 -5.60 -11.18
C GLN A 409 -8.70 -6.74 -10.22
N VAL A 410 -8.64 -7.99 -10.69
CA VAL A 410 -8.30 -9.13 -9.83
C VAL A 410 -6.84 -9.17 -9.37
N ILE A 411 -5.94 -8.44 -10.03
CA ILE A 411 -4.50 -8.50 -9.78
C ILE A 411 -4.10 -7.48 -8.72
N THR A 412 -3.46 -7.97 -7.65
CA THR A 412 -3.09 -7.14 -6.50
C THR A 412 -2.09 -6.05 -6.88
N GLY A 413 -2.48 -4.79 -6.73
CA GLY A 413 -1.68 -3.60 -7.01
C GLY A 413 -1.55 -3.22 -8.48
N ALA A 414 -2.35 -3.80 -9.38
CA ALA A 414 -2.23 -3.60 -10.83
C ALA A 414 -2.34 -2.15 -11.31
N THR A 415 -3.32 -1.41 -10.80
CA THR A 415 -3.58 -0.01 -11.16
C THR A 415 -3.43 0.91 -9.97
N ASN A 416 -2.62 0.51 -8.98
CA ASN A 416 -2.40 1.26 -7.76
C ASN A 416 -2.04 2.74 -8.02
N GLU A 417 -2.83 3.65 -7.47
CA GLU A 417 -2.81 5.09 -7.77
C GLU A 417 -1.65 5.85 -7.10
N LEU A 418 -0.70 5.13 -6.50
CA LEU A 418 0.61 5.70 -6.17
C LEU A 418 1.58 5.60 -7.35
N GLY A 419 1.31 4.75 -8.35
CA GLY A 419 2.21 4.49 -9.48
C GLY A 419 3.29 3.44 -9.16
N PHE A 420 2.94 2.39 -8.40
CA PHE A 420 3.85 1.28 -8.10
C PHE A 420 4.18 0.41 -9.32
N ASN A 421 3.25 0.33 -10.26
CA ASN A 421 3.46 -0.37 -11.51
C ASN A 421 4.11 0.52 -12.56
N LYS A 422 4.81 -0.12 -13.50
CA LYS A 422 5.59 0.56 -14.55
C LYS A 422 4.82 0.73 -15.86
N PHE A 423 3.54 0.41 -15.87
CA PHE A 423 2.70 0.66 -17.03
C PHE A 423 2.27 2.12 -17.00
N SER A 424 2.53 2.83 -18.09
CA SER A 424 2.10 4.20 -18.29
C SER A 424 1.66 4.35 -19.73
N ALA A 425 0.57 5.07 -19.96
CA ALA A 425 0.21 5.58 -21.27
C ALA A 425 0.32 7.11 -21.24
N THR A 426 0.97 7.69 -22.24
CA THR A 426 0.92 9.14 -22.47
C THR A 426 -0.10 9.38 -23.56
N GLY A 427 -1.24 9.98 -23.22
CA GLY A 427 -2.13 10.60 -24.22
C GLY A 427 -1.39 11.73 -24.92
N LEU A 428 -1.53 11.80 -26.25
CA LEU A 428 -0.94 12.85 -27.09
C LEU A 428 -1.68 14.18 -26.97
#